data_AF-A0A377XIW1-F1
#
_entry.id   AF-A0A377XIW1-F1
#
_cell.length_a   1.000
_cell.length_b   1.000
_cell.length_c   1.000
_cell.angle_alpha   90.00
_cell.angle_beta   90.00
_cell.angle_gamma   90.00
#
_symmetry.space_group_name_H-M   'P 1'
#
loop_
_entity.id
_entity.type
_entity.pdbx_description
1 polymer ?
#
loop_
_entity_poly.entity_id
_entity_poly.type
_entity_poly.pdbx_seq_one_letter_code
_entity_poly.pdbx_strand_id
1 'polypeptide(L)' 'MWYQQTLTLGPKIRGFHLVTDEILGQIRGLSGVKVGLLHLLLQHTFSFPDAQRKLRSHRPL' A
#
# COMPACT_ATOMS: atom_id res chain seq x y z
N MET A 1 -16.11 8.39 2.69
CA MET A 1 -15.28 7.45 3.49
C MET A 1 -13.84 7.58 3.02
N TRP A 2 -12.88 7.70 3.93
CA TRP A 2 -11.44 7.73 3.64
C TRP A 2 -10.87 6.33 3.88
N TYR A 3 -10.16 5.78 2.90
CA TYR A 3 -9.51 4.48 2.98
C TYR A 3 -8.03 4.64 2.63
N GLN A 4 -7.17 4.12 3.48
CA GLN A 4 -5.72 4.14 3.28
C GLN A 4 -5.16 2.74 3.49
N GLN A 5 -4.27 2.34 2.59
CA GLN A 5 -3.56 1.08 2.67
C GLN A 5 -2.12 1.28 2.19
N THR A 6 -1.23 0.42 2.67
CA THR A 6 0.14 0.34 2.19
C THR A 6 0.21 -0.74 1.11
N LEU A 7 0.79 -0.40 -0.04
CA LEU A 7 1.05 -1.33 -1.14
C LEU A 7 2.54 -1.65 -1.17
N THR A 8 2.88 -2.91 -1.45
CA THR A 8 4.29 -3.33 -1.57
C THR A 8 4.57 -3.61 -3.03
N LEU A 9 5.42 -2.77 -3.64
CA LEU A 9 5.88 -3.02 -5.01
C LEU A 9 7.06 -4.00 -4.97
N GLY A 10 7.12 -4.89 -5.96
CA GLY A 10 8.24 -5.78 -6.17
C GLY A 10 9.53 -4.99 -6.46
N PRO A 11 10.70 -5.54 -6.12
CA PRO A 11 11.97 -4.89 -6.41
C PRO A 11 12.14 -4.71 -7.92
N LYS A 12 12.40 -3.49 -8.35
CA LYS A 12 12.68 -3.16 -9.76
C LYS A 12 14.04 -2.51 -9.90
N ILE A 13 14.73 -2.82 -10.99
CA ILE A 13 16.03 -2.21 -11.33
C ILE A 13 15.82 -0.71 -11.59
N ARG A 14 16.85 0.13 -11.41
CA ARG A 14 16.77 1.55 -11.75
C ARG A 14 16.26 1.75 -13.19
N GLY A 15 15.27 2.60 -13.36
CA GLY A 15 14.62 2.87 -14.64
C GLY A 15 13.16 3.25 -14.46
N PHE A 16 12.42 3.26 -15.57
CA PHE A 16 10.99 3.52 -15.60
C PHE A 16 10.22 2.20 -15.67
N HIS A 17 9.19 2.06 -14.84
CA HIS A 17 8.36 0.85 -14.77
C HIS A 17 6.89 1.22 -14.76
N LEU A 18 6.12 0.59 -15.64
CA LEU A 18 4.67 0.63 -15.54
C LEU A 18 4.23 -0.30 -14.39
N VAL A 19 3.47 0.24 -13.44
CA VAL A 19 3.05 -0.46 -12.21
C VAL A 19 1.53 -0.49 -12.03
N THR A 20 0.78 -0.15 -13.09
CA THR A 20 -0.68 -0.03 -13.01
C THR A 20 -1.35 -1.33 -12.56
N ASP A 21 -1.03 -2.46 -13.18
CA ASP A 21 -1.63 -3.75 -12.84
C ASP A 21 -1.24 -4.24 -11.44
N GLU A 22 0.00 -3.97 -11.05
CA GLU A 22 0.53 -4.30 -9.72
C GLU A 22 -0.19 -3.51 -8.62
N ILE A 23 -0.49 -2.24 -8.87
CA ILE A 23 -1.27 -1.39 -7.98
C ILE A 23 -2.73 -1.86 -7.95
N LEU A 24 -3.37 -2.05 -9.11
CA LEU A 24 -4.78 -2.45 -9.21
C LEU A 24 -5.05 -3.81 -8.54
N GLY A 25 -4.12 -4.77 -8.68
CA GLY A 25 -4.22 -6.08 -8.06
C GLY A 25 -4.09 -6.06 -6.54
N GLN A 26 -3.43 -5.04 -5.97
CA GLN A 26 -3.27 -4.91 -4.52
C GLN A 26 -4.32 -4.01 -3.87
N ILE A 27 -4.99 -3.12 -4.62
CA ILE A 27 -6.01 -2.23 -4.04
C ILE A 27 -7.28 -2.98 -3.70
N ARG A 28 -7.63 -3.01 -2.41
CA ARG A 28 -8.91 -3.55 -1.95
C ARG A 28 -10.02 -2.50 -2.03
N GLY A 29 -11.20 -2.92 -2.47
CA GLY A 29 -12.41 -2.08 -2.44
C GLY A 29 -12.59 -1.09 -3.59
N LEU A 30 -11.74 -1.14 -4.63
CA LEU A 30 -11.85 -0.26 -5.80
C LEU A 30 -13.19 -0.42 -6.54
N SER A 31 -13.73 -1.64 -6.61
CA SER A 31 -15.00 -1.95 -7.28
C SER A 31 -16.23 -1.27 -6.66
N GLY A 32 -16.14 -0.82 -5.41
CA GLY A 32 -17.21 -0.10 -4.72
C GLY A 32 -17.23 1.40 -5.02
N VAL A 33 -16.22 1.94 -5.71
CA VAL A 33 -16.06 3.38 -5.95
C VAL A 33 -16.15 3.65 -7.45
N LYS A 34 -17.21 4.34 -7.88
CA LYS A 34 -17.40 4.70 -9.30
C LYS A 34 -16.57 5.91 -9.73
N VAL A 35 -16.41 6.89 -8.84
CA VAL A 35 -15.65 8.14 -9.08
C VAL A 35 -15.00 8.54 -7.76
N GLY A 36 -13.74 8.96 -7.79
CA GLY A 36 -13.00 9.37 -6.60
C GLY A 36 -11.62 9.92 -6.91
N LEU A 37 -10.88 10.25 -5.84
CA LEU A 37 -9.50 10.70 -5.90
C LEU A 37 -8.60 9.64 -5.25
N LEU A 38 -7.53 9.27 -5.95
CA LEU A 38 -6.52 8.33 -5.45
C LEU A 38 -5.21 9.09 -5.24
N HIS A 39 -4.77 9.19 -4.00
CA HIS A 39 -3.46 9.73 -3.66
C HIS A 39 -2.44 8.59 -3.56
N LEU A 40 -1.41 8.62 -4.40
CA LEU A 40 -0.30 7.67 -4.37
C LEU A 40 0.94 8.35 -3.80
N LEU A 41 1.42 7.84 -2.66
CA LEU A 41 2.63 8.32 -2.01
C LEU A 41 3.72 7.25 -2.10
N LEU A 42 4.79 7.53 -2.86
CA LEU A 42 5.92 6.62 -3.00
C LEU A 42 6.85 6.74 -1.79
N GLN A 43 6.92 5.68 -0.97
CA GLN A 43 7.76 5.62 0.23
C GLN A 43 9.11 4.96 -0.10
N HIS A 44 10.10 5.77 -0.48
CA HIS A 44 11.38 5.27 -1.02
C HIS A 44 12.52 5.14 0.01
N THR A 45 12.37 5.75 1.20
CA THR A 45 13.42 5.80 2.22
C THR A 45 13.05 4.84 3.35
N PHE A 46 13.60 3.63 3.33
CA PHE A 46 13.48 2.59 4.36
C PHE A 46 12.06 2.32 4.88
N SER A 47 11.21 1.71 4.04
CA SER A 47 9.96 1.12 4.50
C SER A 47 10.20 -0.34 4.88
N PHE A 48 10.61 -0.59 6.13
CA PHE A 48 10.58 -1.93 6.69
C PHE A 48 9.10 -2.30 6.93
N PRO A 49 8.49 -3.25 6.20
CA PRO A 49 7.03 -3.46 6.21
C PRO A 49 6.52 -3.98 7.56
N ASP A 50 7.39 -4.55 8.39
CA ASP A 50 7.03 -5.27 9.61
C ASP A 50 6.82 -4.39 10.85
N ALA A 51 7.07 -3.08 10.77
CA ALA A 51 6.94 -2.19 11.94
C ALA A 51 5.47 -1.95 12.37
N GLN A 52 4.49 -2.17 11.48
CA GLN A 52 3.06 -1.89 11.76
C GLN A 52 2.29 -3.11 12.31
N ARG A 53 2.86 -4.32 12.26
CA ARG A 53 2.18 -5.55 12.73
C ARG A 53 2.40 -5.83 14.22
N LYS A 54 3.40 -5.22 14.86
CA LYS A 54 3.81 -5.53 16.25
C LYS A 54 3.13 -4.68 17.34
N LEU A 55 2.15 -3.84 17.00
CA LEU A 55 1.42 -3.00 17.98
C LEU A 55 0.09 -3.62 18.46
N ARG A 56 -0.23 -4.88 18.11
CA ARG A 56 -1.48 -5.55 18.51
C ARG A 56 -1.27 -6.92 19.16
N SER A 57 -0.24 -7.09 20.00
CA SER A 57 -0.07 -8.35 20.74
C SER A 57 0.30 -8.23 22.22
N HIS A 58 0.13 -7.06 22.86
CA HIS A 58 0.24 -6.96 24.31
C HIS A 58 -1.00 -6.30 24.91
N ARG A 59 -2.00 -7.13 25.18
CA ARG A 59 -2.99 -6.91 26.24
C ARG A 59 -2.62 -7.91 27.34
N PRO A 60 -2.02 -7.50 28.48
CA PRO A 60 -1.98 -8.37 29.64
C PRO A 60 -3.39 -8.38 30.27
N LEU A 61 -3.77 -9.55 30.79
CA LEU A 61 -4.93 -9.79 31.64
C LEU A 61 -4.90 -8.88 32.88
#